data_AF-A0A9D8BPF8-F1
#
_entry.id   AF-A0A9D8BPF8-F1
#
_cell.length_a   1.000
_cell.length_b   1.000
_cell.length_c   1.000
_cell.angle_alpha   90.00
_cell.angle_beta   90.00
_cell.angle_gamma   90.00
#
_symmetry.space_group_name_H-M   'P 1'
#
loop_
_entity.id
_entity.type
_entity.pdbx_description
1 polymer ?
#
loop_
_entity_poly.entity_id
_entity_poly.type
_entity_poly.pdbx_seq_one_letter_code
_entity_poly.pdbx_strand_id
1 'polypeptide(L)'
;VLGGSTWDVAAPQALGVFPAVARQIYRGDVKESDIVAVRNVHVPSLFAGKIGFDEKVVQGYDDKEIDGDKVPARALAAARCVAAFSDTWKETSAFDLTRYVKDGFLVSDTGQLRWKEGKGKTDGFFTMNTDGTKAVVGFANGQECDLGDVTIKSGSRFAAIYVTAHGKDETISSAKKLLVVAIARARNTGMEFSQTEDQLLNRGKEPVLLEAVKATITVRKRGNPKVILLDHDGNRTDKTLPVANGAFAIDGVRDQTPYYLIAFE
;
A
#
# COMPACT_ATOMS: atom_id res chain seq x y z
N VAL A 1 -9.83 18.77 12.59
CA VAL A 1 -11.12 18.36 12.00
C VAL A 1 -10.92 18.03 10.53
N LEU A 2 -11.16 16.78 10.13
CA LEU A 2 -10.98 16.34 8.74
C LEU A 2 -11.91 17.12 7.78
N GLY A 3 -11.47 17.33 6.53
CA GLY A 3 -12.26 18.00 5.47
C GLY A 3 -12.19 19.53 5.48
N GLY A 4 -11.16 20.14 6.09
CA GLY A 4 -10.88 21.57 5.98
C GLY A 4 -10.06 21.94 4.74
N SER A 5 -9.30 20.98 4.22
CA SER A 5 -8.55 21.03 2.97
C SER A 5 -8.81 19.74 2.18
N THR A 6 -8.68 19.80 0.86
CA THR A 6 -8.89 18.67 -0.07
C THR A 6 -7.81 17.60 0.04
N TRP A 7 -6.62 17.98 0.53
CA TRP A 7 -5.53 17.08 0.86
C TRP A 7 -5.00 17.44 2.24
N ASP A 8 -5.08 16.48 3.17
CA ASP A 8 -4.59 16.64 4.53
C ASP A 8 -3.71 15.43 4.87
N VAL A 9 -2.40 15.59 4.67
CA VAL A 9 -1.41 14.58 5.03
C VAL A 9 -1.33 14.39 6.55
N ALA A 10 -1.78 15.38 7.32
CA ALA A 10 -1.92 15.28 8.77
C ALA A 10 -3.20 14.54 9.20
N ALA A 11 -4.03 14.09 8.26
CA ALA A 11 -5.16 13.23 8.57
C ALA A 11 -4.68 11.94 9.26
N PRO A 12 -5.29 11.52 10.40
CA PRO A 12 -4.78 10.40 11.20
C PRO A 12 -4.57 9.09 10.42
N GLN A 13 -5.43 8.80 9.43
CA GLN A 13 -5.31 7.63 8.57
C GLN A 13 -4.08 7.64 7.64
N ALA A 14 -3.56 8.83 7.29
CA ALA A 14 -2.36 8.99 6.49
C ALA A 14 -1.12 9.06 7.39
N LEU A 15 -1.15 9.91 8.42
CA LEU A 15 -0.04 10.06 9.37
C LEU A 15 0.25 8.73 10.09
N GLY A 16 -0.80 7.96 10.41
CA GLY A 16 -0.67 6.73 11.18
C GLY A 16 0.11 5.62 10.46
N VAL A 17 0.24 5.64 9.14
CA VAL A 17 1.08 4.64 8.43
C VAL A 17 2.56 5.02 8.36
N PHE A 18 2.92 6.27 8.66
CA PHE A 18 4.27 6.78 8.46
C PHE A 18 5.37 6.01 9.21
N PRO A 19 5.15 5.52 10.45
CA PRO A 19 6.17 4.70 11.12
C PRO A 19 6.59 3.46 10.32
N ALA A 20 5.67 2.84 9.56
CA ALA A 20 6.01 1.73 8.68
C ALA A 20 6.53 2.20 7.31
N VAL A 21 5.83 3.17 6.69
CA VAL A 21 6.15 3.66 5.35
C VAL A 21 7.52 4.37 5.29
N ALA A 22 7.88 5.13 6.32
CA ALA A 22 9.19 5.77 6.38
C ALA A 22 10.31 4.73 6.47
N ARG A 23 10.15 3.68 7.30
CA ARG A 23 11.16 2.61 7.43
C ARG A 23 11.42 1.90 6.12
N GLN A 24 10.37 1.50 5.40
CA GLN A 24 10.55 0.83 4.10
C GLN A 24 11.23 1.73 3.06
N ILE A 25 10.96 3.05 3.07
CA ILE A 25 11.59 4.00 2.15
C ILE A 25 13.07 4.17 2.49
N TYR A 26 13.38 4.44 3.77
CA TYR A 26 14.77 4.65 4.21
C TYR A 26 15.65 3.41 4.06
N ARG A 27 15.07 2.21 4.09
CA ARG A 27 15.78 0.96 3.82
C ARG A 27 15.87 0.59 2.35
N GLY A 28 15.08 1.23 1.48
CA GLY A 28 14.96 0.80 0.08
C GLY A 28 14.36 -0.61 -0.04
N ASP A 29 13.40 -0.95 0.82
CA ASP A 29 12.82 -2.31 0.89
C ASP A 29 12.24 -2.76 -0.46
N VAL A 30 11.54 -1.85 -1.16
CA VAL A 30 11.06 -2.05 -2.53
C VAL A 30 12.15 -1.60 -3.50
N LYS A 31 12.66 -2.56 -4.27
CA LYS A 31 13.68 -2.35 -5.30
C LYS A 31 13.06 -1.70 -6.54
N GLU A 32 13.85 -0.87 -7.19
CA GLU A 32 13.53 -0.38 -8.53
C GLU A 32 13.48 -1.57 -9.51
N SER A 33 12.61 -1.49 -10.52
CA SER A 33 12.51 -2.52 -11.56
C SER A 33 13.66 -2.43 -12.54
N ASP A 34 14.23 -3.58 -12.91
CA ASP A 34 15.25 -3.68 -13.96
C ASP A 34 14.63 -3.59 -15.36
N ILE A 35 13.35 -3.95 -15.48
CA ILE A 35 12.59 -3.80 -16.71
C ILE A 35 12.09 -2.37 -16.87
N VAL A 36 12.40 -1.78 -18.02
CA VAL A 36 12.01 -0.42 -18.37
C VAL A 36 11.04 -0.43 -19.55
N ALA A 37 9.83 0.07 -19.32
CA ALA A 37 8.88 0.41 -20.38
C ALA A 37 9.18 1.82 -20.88
N VAL A 38 9.77 1.92 -22.07
CA VAL A 38 10.27 3.19 -22.61
C VAL A 38 9.29 3.76 -23.62
N ARG A 39 8.85 5.01 -23.41
CA ARG A 39 8.22 5.86 -24.43
C ARG A 39 9.30 6.74 -25.06
N ASN A 40 9.60 6.54 -26.34
CA ASN A 40 10.66 7.27 -27.04
C ASN A 40 10.13 8.60 -27.59
N VAL A 41 10.79 9.69 -27.23
CA VAL A 41 10.43 11.05 -27.66
C VAL A 41 11.60 11.65 -28.44
N HIS A 42 11.34 12.02 -29.71
CA HIS A 42 12.25 12.82 -30.52
C HIS A 42 11.53 14.14 -30.85
N VAL A 43 12.00 15.23 -30.24
CA VAL A 43 11.30 16.52 -30.21
C VAL A 43 11.03 17.09 -31.61
N PRO A 44 11.99 17.10 -32.56
CA PRO A 44 11.69 17.53 -33.93
C PRO A 44 10.60 16.71 -34.62
N SER A 45 10.54 15.39 -34.39
CA SER A 45 9.48 14.54 -34.96
C SER A 45 8.12 14.79 -34.30
N LEU A 46 8.10 15.03 -32.98
CA LEU A 46 6.88 15.39 -32.26
C LEU A 46 6.23 16.65 -32.86
N PHE A 47 7.01 17.72 -33.11
CA PHE A 47 6.50 18.94 -33.73
C PHE A 47 6.07 18.76 -35.20
N ALA A 48 6.58 17.73 -35.88
CA ALA A 48 6.13 17.32 -37.20
C ALA A 48 4.92 16.35 -37.17
N GLY A 49 4.34 16.07 -35.99
CA GLY A 49 3.21 15.15 -35.82
C GLY A 49 3.59 13.66 -35.91
N LYS A 50 4.89 13.33 -35.86
CA LYS A 50 5.41 11.96 -35.90
C LYS A 50 5.81 11.51 -34.50
N ILE A 51 4.88 10.86 -33.79
CA ILE A 51 5.08 10.23 -32.47
C ILE A 51 4.89 8.71 -32.58
N GLY A 52 5.64 7.93 -31.79
CA GLY A 52 5.62 6.46 -31.84
C GLY A 52 4.61 5.79 -30.90
N PHE A 53 3.77 6.57 -30.22
CA PHE A 53 2.77 6.13 -29.25
C PHE A 53 1.69 7.20 -29.11
N ASP A 54 0.49 6.78 -28.69
CA ASP A 54 -0.64 7.64 -28.42
C ASP A 54 -1.00 7.58 -26.93
N GLU A 55 -1.21 8.74 -26.31
CA GLU A 55 -1.70 8.85 -24.94
C GLU A 55 -3.07 9.48 -24.92
N LYS A 56 -3.96 8.87 -24.14
CA LYS A 56 -5.29 9.38 -23.84
C LYS A 56 -5.29 9.95 -22.43
N VAL A 57 -5.66 11.22 -22.32
CA VAL A 57 -5.90 11.86 -21.03
C VAL A 57 -7.41 11.96 -20.82
N VAL A 58 -7.91 11.36 -19.75
CA VAL A 58 -9.27 11.60 -19.24
C VAL A 58 -9.14 12.47 -18.01
N GLN A 59 -9.73 13.66 -18.04
CA GLN A 59 -9.66 14.62 -16.95
C GLN A 59 -11.05 14.89 -16.36
N GLY A 60 -11.16 14.77 -15.03
CA GLY A 60 -12.29 15.23 -14.24
C GLY A 60 -11.82 16.16 -13.12
N TYR A 61 -11.88 17.48 -13.32
CA TYR A 61 -11.30 18.48 -12.42
C TYR A 61 -9.79 18.23 -12.19
N ASP A 62 -9.39 17.89 -10.95
CA ASP A 62 -8.01 17.57 -10.57
C ASP A 62 -7.66 16.07 -10.77
N ASP A 63 -8.65 15.23 -11.07
CA ASP A 63 -8.44 13.82 -11.40
C ASP A 63 -7.99 13.71 -12.86
N LYS A 64 -6.83 13.09 -13.08
CA LYS A 64 -6.23 12.87 -14.40
C LYS A 64 -5.84 11.41 -14.54
N GLU A 65 -6.52 10.71 -15.43
CA GLU A 65 -6.12 9.40 -15.88
C GLU A 65 -5.37 9.55 -17.20
N ILE A 66 -4.14 9.04 -17.25
CA ILE A 66 -3.30 9.02 -18.44
C ILE A 66 -3.05 7.56 -18.79
N ASP A 67 -3.54 7.13 -19.95
CA ASP A 67 -3.36 5.77 -20.46
C ASP A 67 -2.79 5.81 -21.89
N GLY A 68 -2.05 4.77 -22.29
CA GLY A 68 -1.30 4.76 -23.56
C GLY A 68 -1.40 3.45 -24.31
N ASP A 69 -1.36 3.50 -25.64
CA ASP A 69 -1.47 2.33 -26.51
C ASP A 69 -0.23 1.41 -26.44
N LYS A 70 0.96 1.99 -26.29
CA LYS A 70 2.22 1.26 -26.15
C LYS A 70 2.57 0.93 -24.71
N VAL A 71 2.40 1.88 -23.81
CA VAL A 71 2.73 1.72 -22.38
C VAL A 71 1.49 2.11 -21.58
N PRO A 72 0.61 1.15 -21.28
CA PRO A 72 -0.63 1.45 -20.55
C PRO A 72 -0.32 1.88 -19.11
N ALA A 73 -1.23 2.64 -18.49
CA ALA A 73 -1.09 3.12 -17.11
C ALA A 73 -0.80 1.97 -16.12
N ARG A 74 -1.45 0.82 -16.36
CA ARG A 74 -1.29 -0.41 -15.60
C ARG A 74 0.15 -0.96 -15.60
N ALA A 75 0.97 -0.59 -16.59
CA ALA A 75 2.38 -0.97 -16.62
C ALA A 75 3.18 -0.39 -15.45
N LEU A 76 2.73 0.72 -14.82
CA LEU A 76 3.35 1.29 -13.62
C LEU A 76 3.32 0.34 -12.41
N ALA A 77 2.37 -0.61 -12.37
CA ALA A 77 2.34 -1.64 -11.34
C ALA A 77 3.34 -2.78 -11.59
N ALA A 78 3.86 -2.88 -12.81
CA ALA A 78 4.68 -4.00 -13.27
C ALA A 78 6.17 -3.62 -13.44
N ALA A 79 6.44 -2.46 -14.06
CA ALA A 79 7.78 -2.09 -14.52
C ALA A 79 8.03 -0.58 -14.39
N ARG A 80 9.31 -0.19 -14.48
CA ARG A 80 9.71 1.22 -14.52
C ARG A 80 9.29 1.84 -15.86
N CYS A 81 8.35 2.77 -15.84
CA CYS A 81 7.88 3.44 -17.05
C CYS A 81 8.56 4.81 -17.21
N VAL A 82 9.24 5.04 -18.34
CA VAL A 82 9.99 6.28 -18.58
C VAL A 82 9.62 6.92 -19.91
N ALA A 83 9.84 8.24 -20.02
CA ALA A 83 9.94 8.92 -21.29
C ALA A 83 11.44 9.15 -21.60
N ALA A 84 11.92 8.61 -22.71
CA ALA A 84 13.31 8.75 -23.14
C ALA A 84 13.40 9.77 -24.28
N PHE A 85 14.03 10.91 -24.01
CA PHE A 85 14.32 11.90 -25.04
C PHE A 85 15.56 11.49 -25.84
N SER A 86 15.51 11.66 -27.15
CA SER A 86 16.59 11.26 -28.05
C SER A 86 16.76 12.26 -29.19
N ASP A 87 17.98 12.35 -29.74
CA ASP A 87 18.33 13.23 -30.87
C ASP A 87 17.91 12.66 -32.24
N THR A 88 17.47 11.40 -32.27
CA THR A 88 17.02 10.71 -33.48
C THR A 88 15.70 10.00 -33.21
N TRP A 89 14.81 9.98 -34.20
CA TRP A 89 13.54 9.29 -34.06
C TRP A 89 13.73 7.79 -33.82
N LYS A 90 13.04 7.25 -32.80
CA LYS A 90 12.98 5.83 -32.45
C LYS A 90 11.54 5.41 -32.22
N GLU A 91 11.19 4.24 -32.74
CA GLU A 91 9.87 3.62 -32.52
C GLU A 91 9.67 3.28 -31.03
N THR A 92 8.44 3.38 -30.53
CA THR A 92 8.10 2.92 -29.17
C THR A 92 7.53 1.51 -29.25
N SER A 93 8.18 0.57 -28.57
CA SER A 93 7.71 -0.82 -28.50
C SER A 93 6.53 -0.93 -27.53
N ALA A 94 5.52 -1.72 -27.89
CA ALA A 94 4.42 -2.02 -27.00
C ALA A 94 4.91 -2.87 -25.80
N PHE A 95 4.54 -2.47 -24.60
CA PHE A 95 4.83 -3.19 -23.37
C PHE A 95 3.84 -4.34 -23.18
N ASP A 96 4.36 -5.56 -23.19
CA ASP A 96 3.55 -6.76 -23.01
C ASP A 96 3.22 -7.00 -21.54
N LEU A 97 2.15 -6.35 -21.06
CA LEU A 97 1.67 -6.44 -19.69
C LEU A 97 1.23 -7.87 -19.30
N THR A 98 0.88 -8.72 -20.28
CA THR A 98 0.34 -10.06 -20.01
C THR A 98 1.36 -10.96 -19.28
N ARG A 99 2.66 -10.70 -19.48
CA ARG A 99 3.77 -11.39 -18.80
C ARG A 99 3.80 -11.16 -17.29
N TYR A 100 3.17 -10.09 -16.85
CA TYR A 100 3.13 -9.66 -15.46
C TYR A 100 1.81 -10.01 -14.78
N VAL A 101 0.86 -10.61 -15.50
CA VAL A 101 -0.39 -11.10 -14.92
C VAL A 101 -0.20 -12.54 -14.43
N LYS A 102 -0.28 -12.76 -13.12
CA LYS A 102 -0.16 -14.09 -12.49
C LYS A 102 -1.32 -14.30 -11.51
N ASP A 103 -2.08 -15.37 -11.70
CA ASP A 103 -3.23 -15.72 -10.84
C ASP A 103 -4.26 -14.57 -10.68
N GLY A 104 -4.40 -13.78 -11.74
CA GLY A 104 -5.27 -12.60 -11.75
C GLY A 104 -4.76 -11.43 -10.90
N PHE A 105 -3.46 -11.37 -10.60
CA PHE A 105 -2.75 -10.21 -10.05
C PHE A 105 -1.81 -9.66 -11.11
N LEU A 106 -1.65 -8.33 -11.16
CA LEU A 106 -0.45 -7.72 -11.74
C LEU A 106 0.69 -7.86 -10.73
N VAL A 107 1.82 -8.41 -11.16
CA VAL A 107 2.99 -8.64 -10.32
C VAL A 107 4.14 -7.79 -10.85
N SER A 108 4.80 -7.06 -9.95
CA SER A 108 5.99 -6.30 -10.33
C SER A 108 7.08 -7.22 -10.86
N ASP A 109 7.93 -6.69 -11.72
CA ASP A 109 9.14 -7.35 -12.23
C ASP A 109 10.02 -7.91 -11.10
N THR A 110 10.15 -7.16 -10.01
CA THR A 110 10.87 -7.58 -8.80
C THR A 110 10.15 -8.68 -8.00
N GLY A 111 8.87 -8.92 -8.26
CA GLY A 111 7.99 -9.80 -7.49
C GLY A 111 7.58 -9.27 -6.11
N GLN A 112 8.09 -8.09 -5.71
CA GLN A 112 7.87 -7.53 -4.38
C GLN A 112 6.50 -6.87 -4.21
N LEU A 113 5.83 -6.50 -5.31
CA LEU A 113 4.49 -5.93 -5.29
C LEU A 113 3.54 -6.77 -6.13
N ARG A 114 2.33 -6.98 -5.63
CA ARG A 114 1.25 -7.61 -6.39
C ARG A 114 -0.01 -6.78 -6.22
N TRP A 115 -0.68 -6.46 -7.31
CA TRP A 115 -1.92 -5.70 -7.30
C TRP A 115 -3.07 -6.55 -7.85
N LYS A 116 -4.11 -6.73 -7.01
CA LYS A 116 -5.40 -7.24 -7.42
C LYS A 116 -6.27 -6.05 -7.80
N GLU A 117 -6.56 -5.92 -9.08
CA GLU A 117 -7.47 -4.89 -9.56
C GLU A 117 -8.87 -5.16 -9.01
N GLY A 118 -9.52 -4.09 -8.56
CA GLY A 118 -10.91 -4.12 -8.17
C GLY A 118 -11.83 -4.02 -9.37
N LYS A 119 -13.04 -4.55 -9.25
CA LYS A 119 -14.11 -4.35 -10.24
C LYS A 119 -14.86 -3.03 -10.06
N GLY A 120 -14.51 -2.25 -9.02
CA GLY A 120 -15.12 -0.96 -8.71
C GLY A 120 -14.31 -0.17 -7.68
N LYS A 121 -14.82 1.01 -7.30
CA LYS A 121 -14.12 2.00 -6.44
C LYS A 121 -13.77 1.51 -5.03
N THR A 122 -14.49 0.50 -4.52
CA THR A 122 -14.30 -0.03 -3.17
C THR A 122 -13.89 -1.51 -3.18
N ASP A 123 -13.07 -1.86 -4.17
CA ASP A 123 -12.56 -3.19 -4.41
C ASP A 123 -11.07 -3.11 -4.79
N GLY A 124 -10.41 -4.26 -4.81
CA GLY A 124 -8.98 -4.36 -5.12
C GLY A 124 -8.09 -4.02 -3.93
N PHE A 125 -6.89 -4.58 -3.98
CA PHE A 125 -5.87 -4.40 -2.96
C PHE A 125 -4.51 -4.72 -3.54
N PHE A 126 -3.44 -4.23 -2.92
CA PHE A 126 -2.10 -4.68 -3.23
C PHE A 126 -1.46 -5.35 -2.02
N THR A 127 -0.47 -6.18 -2.32
CA THR A 127 0.41 -6.78 -1.33
C THR A 127 1.84 -6.35 -1.57
N MET A 128 2.59 -6.23 -0.49
CA MET A 128 4.02 -6.02 -0.50
C MET A 128 4.71 -7.20 0.17
N ASN A 129 5.72 -7.75 -0.49
CA ASN A 129 6.53 -8.85 -0.01
C ASN A 129 8.02 -8.54 -0.24
N THR A 130 8.60 -7.74 0.66
CA THR A 130 10.04 -7.44 0.68
C THR A 130 10.69 -8.11 1.90
N ASP A 131 12.01 -8.23 1.94
CA ASP A 131 12.68 -8.85 3.09
C ASP A 131 12.47 -8.06 4.39
N GLY A 132 12.35 -6.73 4.32
CA GLY A 132 12.19 -5.84 5.48
C GLY A 132 10.72 -5.52 5.84
N THR A 133 9.81 -5.57 4.88
CA THR A 133 8.40 -5.16 5.03
C THR A 133 7.44 -6.05 4.26
N LYS A 134 6.38 -6.48 4.95
CA LYS A 134 5.23 -7.19 4.38
C LYS A 134 3.98 -6.32 4.56
N ALA A 135 3.11 -6.25 3.56
CA ALA A 135 1.89 -5.46 3.67
C ALA A 135 0.71 -6.03 2.88
N VAL A 136 -0.50 -5.73 3.36
CA VAL A 136 -1.76 -5.85 2.62
C VAL A 136 -2.49 -4.52 2.76
N VAL A 137 -2.77 -3.87 1.64
CA VAL A 137 -3.39 -2.54 1.62
C VAL A 137 -4.50 -2.49 0.60
N GLY A 138 -5.69 -2.09 1.04
CA GLY A 138 -6.88 -1.97 0.18
C GLY A 138 -8.06 -2.78 0.69
N PHE A 139 -8.95 -3.15 -0.22
CA PHE A 139 -10.20 -3.84 0.08
C PHE A 139 -10.02 -5.36 0.12
N ALA A 140 -9.31 -5.84 1.14
CA ALA A 140 -8.85 -7.23 1.23
C ALA A 140 -9.66 -8.10 2.23
N ASN A 141 -10.92 -7.75 2.53
CA ASN A 141 -11.71 -8.48 3.52
C ASN A 141 -11.82 -9.98 3.21
N GLY A 142 -11.55 -10.82 4.22
CA GLY A 142 -11.55 -12.28 4.09
C GLY A 142 -10.38 -12.85 3.29
N GLN A 143 -9.54 -12.01 2.68
CA GLN A 143 -8.37 -12.46 1.93
C GLN A 143 -7.26 -12.85 2.90
N GLU A 144 -6.65 -14.00 2.61
CA GLU A 144 -5.47 -14.51 3.30
C GLU A 144 -4.27 -14.38 2.34
N CYS A 145 -3.32 -13.51 2.70
CA CYS A 145 -2.17 -13.19 1.87
C CYS A 145 -0.92 -13.81 2.50
N ASP A 146 -0.38 -14.85 1.88
CA ASP A 146 0.92 -15.40 2.24
C ASP A 146 2.05 -14.60 1.58
N LEU A 147 2.90 -14.00 2.42
CA LEU A 147 4.00 -13.11 2.06
C LEU A 147 5.34 -13.71 2.53
N GLY A 148 5.46 -15.03 2.49
CA GLY A 148 6.65 -15.79 2.90
C GLY A 148 6.71 -15.97 4.41
N ASP A 149 7.50 -15.14 5.10
CA ASP A 149 7.65 -15.23 6.56
C ASP A 149 6.44 -14.68 7.33
N VAL A 150 5.50 -14.01 6.64
CA VAL A 150 4.31 -13.43 7.25
C VAL A 150 3.08 -13.82 6.43
N THR A 151 2.00 -14.18 7.12
CA THR A 151 0.66 -14.26 6.52
C THR A 151 -0.24 -13.22 7.17
N ILE A 152 -0.95 -12.46 6.35
CA ILE A 152 -1.92 -11.46 6.81
C ILE A 152 -3.30 -11.85 6.28
N LYS A 153 -4.24 -12.07 7.20
CA LYS A 153 -5.65 -12.27 6.89
C LYS A 153 -6.46 -11.09 7.37
N SER A 154 -6.96 -10.27 6.45
CA SER A 154 -7.79 -9.11 6.81
C SER A 154 -9.21 -9.54 7.14
N GLY A 155 -9.73 -9.06 8.27
CA GLY A 155 -11.15 -9.11 8.63
C GLY A 155 -11.85 -7.76 8.48
N SER A 156 -11.16 -6.76 7.90
CA SER A 156 -11.68 -5.42 7.66
C SER A 156 -11.98 -5.19 6.19
N ARG A 157 -13.06 -4.44 5.90
CA ARG A 157 -13.45 -4.08 4.52
C ARG A 157 -12.30 -3.39 3.79
N PHE A 158 -11.68 -2.40 4.41
CA PHE A 158 -10.49 -1.72 3.95
C PHE A 158 -9.51 -1.62 5.12
N ALA A 159 -8.23 -1.87 4.88
CA ALA A 159 -7.18 -1.58 5.83
C ALA A 159 -5.83 -1.43 5.11
N ALA A 160 -4.92 -0.70 5.74
CA ALA A 160 -3.50 -0.73 5.46
C ALA A 160 -2.81 -1.44 6.63
N ILE A 161 -2.38 -2.68 6.40
CA ILE A 161 -1.75 -3.54 7.40
C ILE A 161 -0.31 -3.78 6.97
N TYR A 162 0.64 -3.29 7.75
CA TYR A 162 2.07 -3.44 7.54
C TYR A 162 2.67 -4.24 8.69
N VAL A 163 3.62 -5.11 8.37
CA VAL A 163 4.56 -5.75 9.30
C VAL A 163 5.95 -5.42 8.80
N THR A 164 6.72 -4.66 9.59
CA THR A 164 8.02 -4.14 9.16
C THR A 164 9.09 -4.39 10.22
N ALA A 165 10.31 -4.69 9.79
CA ALA A 165 11.46 -4.78 10.68
C ALA A 165 11.69 -3.44 11.41
N HIS A 166 12.10 -3.48 12.68
CA HIS A 166 12.31 -2.26 13.43
C HIS A 166 13.64 -1.59 13.09
N GLY A 167 14.72 -2.37 12.93
CA GLY A 167 16.06 -1.88 12.63
C GLY A 167 16.27 -1.49 11.17
N LYS A 168 17.29 -0.67 10.94
CA LYS A 168 17.63 -0.12 9.62
C LYS A 168 18.24 -1.15 8.65
N ASP A 169 18.96 -2.15 9.16
CA ASP A 169 19.63 -3.17 8.34
C ASP A 169 19.04 -4.56 8.63
N GLU A 170 17.79 -4.61 9.10
CA GLU A 170 17.13 -5.84 9.52
C GLU A 170 16.07 -6.27 8.50
N THR A 171 15.93 -7.58 8.33
CA THR A 171 14.82 -8.22 7.62
C THR A 171 13.81 -8.73 8.64
N ILE A 172 12.62 -9.15 8.19
CA ILE A 172 11.66 -9.83 9.06
C ILE A 172 12.30 -11.03 9.77
N SER A 173 13.09 -11.80 9.03
CA SER A 173 13.75 -13.00 9.54
C SER A 173 14.86 -12.69 10.55
N SER A 174 15.62 -11.59 10.41
CA SER A 174 16.71 -11.24 11.32
C SER A 174 16.30 -10.33 12.50
N ALA A 175 15.27 -9.50 12.34
CA ALA A 175 14.92 -8.45 13.31
C ALA A 175 14.46 -8.97 14.68
N LYS A 176 15.06 -8.50 15.77
CA LYS A 176 14.56 -8.84 17.12
C LYS A 176 13.20 -8.21 17.44
N LYS A 177 12.82 -7.18 16.68
CA LYS A 177 11.58 -6.43 16.87
C LYS A 177 10.93 -6.16 15.52
N LEU A 178 9.63 -6.38 15.41
CA LEU A 178 8.81 -5.99 14.27
C LEU A 178 7.75 -5.00 14.73
N LEU A 179 7.48 -4.00 13.90
CA LEU A 179 6.35 -3.10 14.08
C LEU A 179 5.20 -3.56 13.18
N VAL A 180 4.03 -3.70 13.77
CA VAL A 180 2.76 -3.84 13.06
C VAL A 180 2.05 -2.50 13.10
N VAL A 181 1.64 -2.03 11.92
CA VAL A 181 0.74 -0.89 11.77
C VAL A 181 -0.52 -1.37 11.08
N ALA A 182 -1.68 -1.12 11.67
CA ALA A 182 -2.97 -1.50 11.13
C ALA A 182 -3.95 -0.34 11.24
N ILE A 183 -4.16 0.37 10.14
CA ILE A 183 -5.06 1.53 10.09
C ILE A 183 -6.09 1.39 8.97
N ALA A 184 -7.28 1.93 9.16
CA ALA A 184 -8.33 1.98 8.15
C ALA A 184 -8.79 3.43 7.96
N ARG A 185 -10.08 3.65 7.70
CA ARG A 185 -10.63 4.99 7.49
C ARG A 185 -10.61 5.78 8.80
N ALA A 186 -10.50 7.10 8.69
CA ALA A 186 -10.79 8.00 9.79
C ALA A 186 -11.91 8.95 9.38
N ARG A 187 -12.81 9.26 10.32
CA ARG A 187 -13.93 10.18 10.12
C ARG A 187 -14.11 11.06 11.33
N ASN A 188 -14.55 12.31 11.16
CA ASN A 188 -15.00 13.08 12.32
C ASN A 188 -16.25 12.40 12.92
N THR A 189 -16.50 12.62 14.21
CA THR A 189 -17.72 12.16 14.87
C THR A 189 -18.95 12.77 14.19
N GLY A 190 -19.88 11.94 13.71
CA GLY A 190 -21.06 12.38 12.97
C GLY A 190 -20.79 12.87 11.54
N MET A 191 -19.64 12.48 10.94
CA MET A 191 -19.36 12.76 9.53
C MET A 191 -20.21 11.88 8.60
N GLU A 192 -20.83 12.51 7.59
CA GLU A 192 -21.74 11.84 6.65
C GLU A 192 -21.34 12.14 5.21
N PHE A 193 -21.39 11.11 4.38
CA PHE A 193 -21.18 11.19 2.94
C PHE A 193 -22.47 10.78 2.21
N SER A 194 -22.54 11.11 0.91
CA SER A 194 -23.53 10.55 -0.01
C SER A 194 -23.51 9.02 0.02
N GLN A 195 -24.59 8.38 -0.44
CA GLN A 195 -24.66 6.91 -0.53
C GLN A 195 -23.53 6.31 -1.38
N THR A 196 -23.08 7.06 -2.38
CA THR A 196 -21.97 6.72 -3.29
C THR A 196 -20.58 7.02 -2.71
N GLU A 197 -20.51 7.56 -1.48
CA GLU A 197 -19.28 8.00 -0.78
C GLU A 197 -18.40 8.99 -1.56
N ASP A 198 -18.98 9.76 -2.48
CA ASP A 198 -18.26 10.72 -3.35
C ASP A 198 -18.53 12.19 -3.02
N GLN A 199 -19.46 12.48 -2.09
CA GLN A 199 -19.77 13.82 -1.65
C GLN A 199 -19.85 13.88 -0.13
N LEU A 200 -19.14 14.83 0.49
CA LEU A 200 -19.26 15.11 1.92
C LEU A 200 -20.55 15.91 2.17
N LEU A 201 -21.50 15.32 2.90
CA LEU A 201 -22.79 15.95 3.23
C LEU A 201 -22.74 16.66 4.57
N ASN A 202 -22.06 16.06 5.55
CA ASN A 202 -21.85 16.64 6.86
C ASN A 202 -20.41 16.40 7.30
N ARG A 203 -19.69 17.47 7.63
CA ARG A 203 -18.30 17.38 8.09
C ARG A 203 -18.18 16.70 9.45
N GLY A 204 -19.23 16.70 10.27
CA GLY A 204 -19.16 16.22 11.65
C GLY A 204 -18.30 17.13 12.55
N LYS A 205 -17.92 16.60 13.72
CA LYS A 205 -17.17 17.33 14.76
C LYS A 205 -16.09 16.46 15.39
N GLU A 206 -15.23 17.08 16.20
CA GLU A 206 -14.30 16.34 17.04
C GLU A 206 -15.00 15.43 18.06
N PRO A 207 -14.36 14.32 18.49
CA PRO A 207 -13.05 13.83 18.04
C PRO A 207 -13.11 13.15 16.66
N VAL A 208 -11.94 12.94 16.06
CA VAL A 208 -11.77 12.04 14.91
C VAL A 208 -11.84 10.60 15.40
N LEU A 209 -12.64 9.77 14.74
CA LEU A 209 -12.80 8.35 15.00
C LEU A 209 -12.02 7.55 13.96
N LEU A 210 -11.23 6.59 14.43
CA LEU A 210 -10.58 5.60 13.58
C LEU A 210 -11.48 4.37 13.44
N GLU A 211 -11.65 3.90 12.21
CA GLU A 211 -12.25 2.60 11.97
C GLU A 211 -11.34 1.50 12.53
N ALA A 212 -11.92 0.62 13.34
CA ALA A 212 -11.20 -0.49 13.92
C ALA A 212 -10.76 -1.49 12.85
N VAL A 213 -9.47 -1.85 12.87
CA VAL A 213 -8.92 -2.90 12.02
C VAL A 213 -9.00 -4.24 12.74
N LYS A 214 -9.49 -5.27 12.04
CA LYS A 214 -9.45 -6.66 12.48
C LYS A 214 -8.59 -7.45 11.52
N ALA A 215 -7.64 -8.21 12.02
CA ALA A 215 -6.82 -9.10 11.21
C ALA A 215 -6.22 -10.23 12.03
N THR A 216 -5.90 -11.33 11.36
CA THR A 216 -5.00 -12.36 11.91
C THR A 216 -3.65 -12.23 11.22
N ILE A 217 -2.59 -12.15 12.01
CA ILE A 217 -1.22 -12.03 11.52
C ILE A 217 -0.45 -13.21 12.05
N THR A 218 0.22 -13.94 11.14
CA THR A 218 1.11 -15.05 11.47
C THR A 218 2.51 -14.68 11.07
N VAL A 219 3.47 -14.76 12.00
CA VAL A 219 4.89 -14.57 11.72
C VAL A 219 5.62 -15.89 11.89
N ARG A 220 6.12 -16.45 10.78
CA ARG A 220 6.82 -17.73 10.70
C ARG A 220 8.31 -17.53 11.00
N LYS A 221 8.60 -17.23 12.25
CA LYS A 221 9.96 -16.99 12.74
C LYS A 221 10.24 -17.82 13.99
N ARG A 222 11.47 -18.32 14.13
CA ARG A 222 11.93 -19.02 15.34
C ARG A 222 11.92 -18.08 16.55
N GLY A 223 11.62 -18.63 17.72
CA GLY A 223 11.54 -17.90 18.99
C GLY A 223 10.10 -17.80 19.49
N ASN A 224 9.95 -17.27 20.70
CA ASN A 224 8.64 -17.06 21.34
C ASN A 224 8.27 -15.57 21.22
N PRO A 225 7.49 -15.17 20.21
CA PRO A 225 7.12 -13.76 20.05
C PRO A 225 6.19 -13.30 21.18
N LYS A 226 6.50 -12.11 21.71
CA LYS A 226 5.60 -11.34 22.56
C LYS A 226 5.03 -10.17 21.77
N VAL A 227 3.70 -10.09 21.67
CA VAL A 227 3.01 -8.99 20.98
C VAL A 227 2.52 -7.99 22.01
N ILE A 228 3.05 -6.78 21.97
CA ILE A 228 2.79 -5.68 22.91
C ILE A 228 1.99 -4.61 22.19
N LEU A 229 0.88 -4.16 22.79
CA LEU A 229 0.13 -3.02 22.28
C LEU A 229 0.92 -1.74 22.56
N LEU A 230 1.03 -0.88 21.55
CA LEU A 230 1.60 0.45 21.71
C LEU A 230 0.47 1.47 21.86
N ASP A 231 0.69 2.58 22.56
CA ASP A 231 -0.22 3.72 22.53
C ASP A 231 -0.12 4.49 21.20
N HIS A 232 -0.90 5.55 21.05
CA HIS A 232 -0.91 6.37 19.83
C HIS A 232 0.40 7.12 19.57
N ASP A 233 1.26 7.27 20.58
CA ASP A 233 2.59 7.87 20.48
C ASP A 233 3.67 6.81 20.16
N GLY A 234 3.28 5.52 20.16
CA GLY A 234 4.18 4.39 19.91
C GLY A 234 4.92 3.89 21.16
N ASN A 235 4.54 4.34 22.35
CA ASN A 235 5.10 3.84 23.60
C ASN A 235 4.49 2.49 23.96
N ARG A 236 5.28 1.64 24.63
CA ARG A 236 4.81 0.34 25.10
C ARG A 236 3.78 0.52 26.21
N THR A 237 2.72 -0.27 26.13
CA THR A 237 1.76 -0.45 27.23
C THR A 237 2.02 -1.77 27.95
N ASP A 238 1.34 -1.99 29.08
CA ASP A 238 1.35 -3.27 29.79
C ASP A 238 0.46 -4.34 29.13
N LYS A 239 -0.28 -3.98 28.07
CA LYS A 239 -1.20 -4.87 27.36
C LYS A 239 -0.44 -5.70 26.32
N THR A 240 -0.80 -6.98 26.24
CA THR A 240 -0.23 -7.92 25.27
C THR A 240 -1.33 -8.75 24.60
N LEU A 241 -1.02 -9.33 23.45
CA LEU A 241 -1.88 -10.28 22.77
C LEU A 241 -1.38 -11.71 22.97
N PRO A 242 -2.28 -12.70 23.15
CA PRO A 242 -1.89 -14.10 23.13
C PRO A 242 -1.37 -14.46 21.73
N VAL A 243 -0.31 -15.26 21.71
CA VAL A 243 0.28 -15.79 20.47
C VAL A 243 0.26 -17.30 20.51
N ALA A 244 -0.26 -17.92 19.46
CA ALA A 244 -0.28 -19.37 19.29
C ALA A 244 0.36 -19.72 17.95
N ASN A 245 1.44 -20.51 17.96
CA ASN A 245 2.17 -20.93 16.75
C ASN A 245 2.60 -19.74 15.86
N GLY A 246 3.02 -18.62 16.48
CA GLY A 246 3.41 -17.40 15.78
C GLY A 246 2.23 -16.56 15.24
N ALA A 247 0.99 -16.98 15.46
CA ALA A 247 -0.22 -16.29 15.04
C ALA A 247 -0.89 -15.52 16.20
N PHE A 248 -1.37 -14.33 15.91
CA PHE A 248 -2.13 -13.48 16.83
C PHE A 248 -3.21 -12.70 16.07
N ALA A 249 -4.27 -12.34 16.78
CA ALA A 249 -5.41 -11.59 16.23
C ALA A 249 -5.47 -10.18 16.82
N ILE A 250 -5.42 -9.18 15.95
CA ILE A 250 -5.69 -7.78 16.29
C ILE A 250 -7.18 -7.49 16.13
N ASP A 251 -7.74 -6.76 17.08
CA ASP A 251 -9.11 -6.25 17.03
C ASP A 251 -9.10 -4.81 17.56
N GLY A 252 -9.11 -3.83 16.65
CA GLY A 252 -9.02 -2.42 17.00
C GLY A 252 -10.12 -1.91 17.93
N VAL A 253 -11.27 -2.60 18.03
CA VAL A 253 -12.32 -2.26 19.02
C VAL A 253 -11.85 -2.60 20.43
N ARG A 254 -11.21 -3.76 20.60
CA ARG A 254 -10.65 -4.24 21.88
C ARG A 254 -9.34 -3.53 22.21
N ASP A 255 -8.46 -3.43 21.22
CA ASP A 255 -7.07 -3.05 21.40
C ASP A 255 -6.91 -1.53 21.54
N GLN A 256 -7.81 -0.75 20.93
CA GLN A 256 -7.81 0.71 20.95
C GLN A 256 -6.47 1.32 20.53
N THR A 257 -5.78 0.67 19.58
CA THR A 257 -4.53 1.16 18.99
C THR A 257 -4.34 0.64 17.56
N PRO A 258 -3.73 1.42 16.65
CA PRO A 258 -3.29 0.92 15.34
C PRO A 258 -1.89 0.30 15.38
N TYR A 259 -1.20 0.28 16.54
CA TYR A 259 0.22 -0.06 16.63
C TYR A 259 0.51 -1.22 17.57
N TYR A 260 1.32 -2.17 17.10
CA TYR A 260 1.72 -3.34 17.88
C TYR A 260 3.21 -3.61 17.67
N LEU A 261 3.92 -3.92 18.76
CA LEU A 261 5.32 -4.35 18.72
C LEU A 261 5.39 -5.86 18.92
N ILE A 262 5.98 -6.56 17.96
CA ILE A 262 6.37 -7.96 18.13
C ILE A 262 7.82 -7.98 18.59
N ALA A 263 8.09 -8.54 19.77
CA ALA A 263 9.43 -8.74 20.28
C ALA A 263 9.75 -10.24 20.33
N PHE A 264 10.92 -10.62 19.80
CA PHE A 264 11.44 -11.98 19.86
C PHE A 264 12.53 -12.01 20.94
N GLU A 265 12.36 -12.88 21.94
CA GLU A 265 13.37 -13.19 22.95
C GLU A 265 14.41 -14.18 22.41
#